data_AF-A0A2V6SY15-F1
#
_entry.id   AF-A0A2V6SY15-F1
#
_cell.length_a   1.000
_cell.length_b   1.000
_cell.length_c   1.000
_cell.angle_alpha   90.00
_cell.angle_beta   90.00
_cell.angle_gamma   90.00
#
_symmetry.space_group_name_H-M   'P 1'
#
loop_
_entity.id
_entity.type
_entity.pdbx_description
1 polymer ?
#
loop_
_entity_poly.entity_id
_entity_poly.type
_entity_poly.pdbx_seq_one_letter_code
_entity_poly.pdbx_strand_id
1 'polypeptide(L)' 'RQNERRRVRNAAVRSTVRTGVKSVRAALESGAKDEARAALARTIQVLDKAVTKGVLHKNAAARRKSRLTRQLNALVLR' A
#
# COMPACT_ATOMS: atom_id res chain seq x y z
N ARG A 1 4.52 26.60 12.91
CA ARG A 1 4.58 26.69 11.42
C ARG A 1 5.14 25.44 10.73
N GLN A 2 6.28 24.88 11.14
CA GLN A 2 6.87 23.68 10.49
C GLN A 2 6.03 22.41 10.63
N ASN A 3 5.42 22.19 11.81
CA ASN A 3 4.58 21.02 12.06
C ASN A 3 3.38 20.94 11.11
N GLU A 4 2.72 22.07 10.83
CA GLU A 4 1.57 22.09 9.90
C GLU A 4 2.00 21.74 8.46
N ARG A 5 3.13 22.28 8.00
CA ARG A 5 3.70 21.94 6.68
C ARG A 5 4.09 20.45 6.58
N ARG A 6 4.55 19.84 7.68
CA ARG A 6 4.82 18.39 7.74
C ARG A 6 3.52 17.59 7.79
N ARG A 7 2.52 18.04 8.54
CA ARG A 7 1.20 17.42 8.67
C ARG A 7 0.51 17.30 7.32
N VAL A 8 0.43 18.38 6.54
CA VAL A 8 -0.21 18.39 5.21
C VAL A 8 0.48 17.42 4.24
N ARG A 9 1.82 17.45 4.17
CA ARG A 9 2.58 16.51 3.32
C ARG A 9 2.39 15.06 3.75
N ASN A 10 2.42 14.80 5.05
CA ASN A 10 2.23 13.44 5.59
C ASN A 10 0.80 12.95 5.38
N ALA A 11 -0.20 13.83 5.42
CA ALA A 11 -1.59 13.49 5.12
C ALA A 11 -1.73 13.01 3.68
N ALA A 12 -1.14 13.71 2.71
CA ALA A 12 -1.14 13.31 1.31
C ALA A 12 -0.45 11.94 1.10
N VAL A 13 0.71 11.71 1.71
CA VAL A 13 1.40 10.41 1.59
C VAL A 13 0.58 9.29 2.22
N ARG A 14 -0.04 9.53 3.39
CA ARG A 14 -0.90 8.56 4.06
C ARG A 14 -2.16 8.26 3.26
N SER A 15 -2.75 9.25 2.59
CA SER A 15 -3.92 9.03 1.73
C SER A 15 -3.55 8.19 0.52
N THR A 16 -2.43 8.46 -0.16
CA THR A 16 -1.94 7.63 -1.28
C THR A 16 -1.73 6.17 -0.85
N VAL A 17 -1.11 5.93 0.31
CA VAL A 17 -0.94 4.58 0.85
C VAL A 17 -2.28 3.90 1.11
N ARG A 18 -3.25 4.62 1.71
CA ARG A 18 -4.60 4.08 1.95
C ARG A 18 -5.32 3.73 0.65
N THR A 19 -5.23 4.59 -0.35
CA THR A 19 -5.85 4.38 -1.67
C THR A 19 -5.25 3.16 -2.36
N GLY A 20 -3.92 3.01 -2.39
CA GLY A 20 -3.28 1.82 -2.98
C GLY A 20 -3.68 0.52 -2.28
N VAL A 21 -3.75 0.52 -0.94
CA VAL A 21 -4.24 -0.66 -0.20
C VAL A 21 -5.70 -0.97 -0.55
N LYS A 22 -6.56 0.05 -0.71
CA LYS A 22 -7.96 -0.13 -1.10
C LYS A 22 -8.08 -0.68 -2.53
N SER A 23 -7.29 -0.18 -3.47
CA SER A 23 -7.33 -0.66 -4.87
C SER A 23 -6.90 -2.13 -4.98
N VAL A 24 -5.89 -2.55 -4.22
CA VAL A 24 -5.48 -3.96 -4.18
C VAL A 24 -6.60 -4.82 -3.62
N ARG A 25 -7.24 -4.41 -2.52
CA ARG A 25 -8.36 -5.17 -1.95
C ARG A 25 -9.54 -5.29 -2.91
N ALA A 26 -9.91 -4.21 -3.58
CA ALA A 26 -10.97 -4.24 -4.59
C ALA A 26 -10.64 -5.21 -5.74
N ALA A 27 -9.39 -5.22 -6.23
CA ALA A 27 -8.95 -6.15 -7.27
C ALA A 27 -8.89 -7.61 -6.80
N LEU A 28 -8.62 -7.83 -5.51
CA LEU A 28 -8.68 -9.17 -4.91
C LEU A 28 -10.13 -9.66 -4.76
N GLU A 29 -11.06 -8.77 -4.42
CA GLU A 29 -12.49 -9.08 -4.30
C GLU A 29 -13.13 -9.36 -5.67
N SER A 30 -12.68 -8.69 -6.75
CA SER A 30 -13.17 -8.95 -8.11
C SER A 30 -12.62 -10.24 -8.73
N GLY A 31 -11.63 -10.89 -8.10
CA GLY A 31 -11.01 -12.12 -8.62
C GLY A 31 -10.06 -11.92 -9.81
N ALA A 32 -9.81 -10.67 -10.23
CA ALA A 32 -8.93 -10.34 -11.36
C ALA A 32 -7.45 -10.47 -10.95
N LYS A 33 -6.88 -11.68 -11.12
CA LYS A 33 -5.52 -12.04 -10.65
C LYS A 33 -4.43 -11.09 -11.21
N ASP A 34 -4.50 -10.72 -12.48
CA ASP A 34 -3.49 -9.85 -13.12
C ASP A 34 -3.60 -8.39 -12.69
N GLU A 35 -4.83 -7.88 -12.56
CA GLU A 35 -5.07 -6.55 -12.03
C GLU A 35 -4.60 -6.44 -10.57
N ALA A 36 -4.86 -7.47 -9.77
CA ALA A 36 -4.41 -7.53 -8.38
C ALA A 36 -2.88 -7.56 -8.27
N ARG A 37 -2.19 -8.28 -9.16
CA ARG A 37 -0.71 -8.27 -9.27
C ARG A 37 -0.18 -6.88 -9.62
N ALA A 38 -0.75 -6.23 -10.63
CA ALA A 38 -0.34 -4.90 -11.06
C ALA A 38 -0.63 -3.83 -10.00
N ALA A 39 -1.78 -3.92 -9.32
CA ALA A 39 -2.13 -3.04 -8.19
C ALA A 39 -1.20 -3.26 -6.99
N LEU A 40 -0.80 -4.51 -6.72
CA LEU A 40 0.12 -4.85 -5.63
C LEU A 40 1.50 -4.25 -5.88
N ALA A 41 2.05 -4.39 -7.10
CA ALA A 41 3.35 -3.82 -7.46
C ALA A 41 3.39 -2.29 -7.25
N ARG A 42 2.36 -1.59 -7.74
CA ARG A 42 2.20 -0.14 -7.53
C ARG A 42 2.12 0.23 -6.05
N THR A 43 1.34 -0.54 -5.27
CA THR A 43 1.18 -0.30 -3.83
C THR A 43 2.47 -0.54 -3.05
N ILE A 44 3.27 -1.54 -3.42
CA ILE A 44 4.59 -1.79 -2.82
C ILE A 44 5.50 -0.58 -3.02
N GLN A 45 5.56 -0.05 -4.25
CA GLN A 45 6.37 1.14 -4.55
C GLN A 45 5.94 2.35 -3.72
N VAL A 46 4.62 2.57 -3.55
CA VAL A 46 4.08 3.65 -2.71
C VAL A 46 4.46 3.47 -1.23
N LEU A 47 4.40 2.23 -0.71
CA LEU A 47 4.79 1.92 0.66
C LEU A 47 6.28 2.22 0.91
N ASP A 48 7.16 1.87 -0.01
CA ASP A 48 8.59 2.13 0.11
C ASP A 48 8.93 3.61 0.00
N LYS A 49 8.25 4.33 -0.89
CA LYS A 49 8.32 5.79 -0.96
C LYS A 49 7.81 6.45 0.34
N ALA A 50 6.84 5.87 1.03
CA ALA A 50 6.37 6.40 2.31
C ALA A 50 7.37 6.16 3.46
N VAL A 51 8.14 5.07 3.41
CA VAL A 51 9.21 4.78 4.38
C VAL A 51 10.38 5.73 4.19
N THR A 52 10.86 5.90 2.96
CA THR A 52 11.96 6.83 2.64
C THR A 52 11.64 8.28 3.02
N LYS A 53 10.37 8.70 2.88
CA LYS A 53 9.88 10.01 3.33
C LYS A 53 9.68 10.12 4.85
N GLY A 54 9.95 9.07 5.62
CA GLY A 54 9.79 9.05 7.08
C GLY A 54 8.33 9.10 7.57
N VAL A 55 7.36 8.92 6.69
CA VAL A 55 5.93 8.99 7.04
C VAL A 55 5.44 7.69 7.68
N LEU A 56 6.11 6.58 7.35
CA LEU A 56 5.70 5.23 7.72
C LEU A 56 6.91 4.43 8.19
N HIS A 57 6.80 3.73 9.32
CA HIS A 57 7.88 2.89 9.82
C HIS A 57 8.10 1.65 8.95
N LYS A 58 9.35 1.20 8.78
CA LYS A 58 9.71 0.02 7.97
C LYS A 58 8.88 -1.22 8.29
N ASN A 59 8.67 -1.52 9.58
CA ASN A 59 7.85 -2.65 10.01
C ASN A 59 6.37 -2.50 9.63
N ALA A 60 5.85 -1.28 9.64
CA ALA A 60 4.46 -1.03 9.25
C ALA A 60 4.28 -1.17 7.73
N ALA A 61 5.30 -0.88 6.92
CA ALA A 61 5.29 -1.15 5.49
C ALA A 61 5.39 -2.65 5.24
N ALA A 62 6.36 -3.33 5.85
CA ALA A 62 6.56 -4.77 5.72
C ALA A 62 5.31 -5.59 6.09
N ARG A 63 4.64 -5.25 7.20
CA ARG A 63 3.36 -5.89 7.58
C ARG A 63 2.28 -5.73 6.52
N ARG A 64 2.17 -4.55 5.89
CA ARG A 64 1.17 -4.31 4.84
C ARG A 64 1.50 -5.09 3.57
N LYS A 65 2.76 -5.10 3.14
CA LYS A 65 3.21 -5.90 1.98
C LYS A 65 2.91 -7.38 2.20
N SER A 66 3.36 -7.94 3.33
CA SER A 66 3.17 -9.35 3.66
C SER A 66 1.69 -9.76 3.66
N ARG A 67 0.82 -8.95 4.27
CA ARG A 67 -0.63 -9.24 4.30
C ARG A 67 -1.25 -9.25 2.90
N LEU A 68 -0.97 -8.24 2.07
CA LEU A 68 -1.52 -8.15 0.72
C LEU A 68 -1.01 -9.26 -0.19
N THR A 69 0.30 -9.57 -0.13
CA THR A 69 0.89 -10.68 -0.88
C THR A 69 0.29 -12.02 -0.46
N ARG A 70 0.07 -12.25 0.84
CA ARG A 70 -0.58 -13.48 1.31
C ARG A 70 -2.01 -13.61 0.78
N GLN A 71 -2.78 -12.52 0.73
CA GLN A 71 -4.14 -12.53 0.18
C GLN A 71 -4.14 -12.85 -1.33
N LEU A 72 -3.23 -12.23 -2.09
CA LEU A 72 -3.07 -12.54 -3.52
C LEU A 72 -2.66 -13.99 -3.74
N ASN A 73 -1.69 -14.49 -2.97
CA ASN A 73 -1.24 -15.87 -3.09
C ASN A 73 -2.37 -16.85 -2.76
N ALA A 74 -3.19 -16.57 -1.74
CA ALA A 74 -4.35 -17.40 -1.42
C ALA A 74 -5.40 -17.43 -2.55
N LEU A 75 -5.54 -16.35 -3.33
CA LEU A 75 -6.39 -16.32 -4.53
C LEU A 75 -5.77 -17.09 -5.71
N VAL A 76 -4.44 -17.14 -5.80
CA VAL A 76 -3.72 -17.83 -6.89
C VAL A 76 -3.59 -19.33 -6.64
N LEU A 77 -3.39 -19.74 -5.38
CA LEU A 77 -3.23 -21.13 -4.93
C LEU A 77 -4.56 -21.86 -4.69
N ARG A 78 -5.68 -21.15 -4.77
CA ARG A 78 -7.00 -21.73 -4.99
C ARG A 78 -7.26 -21.85 -6.48
#